data_AF-A0A950MDN8-F1
#
_entry.id   AF-A0A950MDN8-F1
#
_cell.length_a   1.000
_cell.length_b   1.000
_cell.length_c   1.000
_cell.angle_alpha   90.00
_cell.angle_beta   90.00
_cell.angle_gamma   90.00
#
_symmetry.space_group_name_H-M   'P 1'
#
loop_
_entity.id
_entity.type
_entity.pdbx_description
1 polymer ?
#
loop_
_entity_poly.entity_id
_entity_poly.type
_entity_poly.pdbx_seq_one_letter_code
_entity_poly.pdbx_strand_id
1 'polypeptide(L)'
;ARVRTFARALDTMIDAAAEEANRADGARICVIHAQAAADADRVAEALRAKITTTPRAFERFVAGPVIGTHAGQGAVGIFVIAGP
;
A
#
# COMPACT_ATOMS: atom_id res chain seq x y z
N ALA A 1 -8.21 -1.77 -11.84
CA ALA A 1 -9.23 -0.75 -12.21
C ALA A 1 -8.55 0.41 -12.95
N ARG A 2 -9.23 1.09 -13.89
CA ARG A 2 -8.78 2.38 -14.44
C ARG A 2 -9.59 3.51 -13.80
N VAL A 3 -8.94 4.36 -13.02
CA VAL A 3 -9.56 5.49 -12.30
C VAL A 3 -9.02 6.82 -12.81
N ARG A 4 -9.77 7.91 -12.61
CA ARG A 4 -9.51 9.20 -13.26
C ARG A 4 -8.75 10.22 -12.40
N THR A 5 -8.73 10.02 -11.09
CA THR A 5 -8.04 10.93 -10.16
C THR A 5 -7.08 10.14 -9.28
N PHE A 6 -5.98 10.79 -8.89
CA PHE A 6 -4.96 10.16 -8.05
C PHE A 6 -5.49 9.80 -6.66
N ALA A 7 -6.26 10.70 -6.04
CA ALA A 7 -6.91 10.41 -4.75
C ALA A 7 -7.75 9.13 -4.80
N ARG A 8 -8.60 8.99 -5.83
CA ARG A 8 -9.41 7.78 -6.01
C ARG A 8 -8.56 6.55 -6.32
N ALA A 9 -7.41 6.70 -6.96
CA ALA A 9 -6.47 5.60 -7.18
C ALA A 9 -5.90 5.09 -5.86
N LEU A 10 -5.51 5.98 -4.96
CA LEU A 10 -5.03 5.58 -3.63
C LEU A 10 -6.16 4.88 -2.85
N ASP A 11 -7.35 5.47 -2.80
CA ASP A 11 -8.49 4.88 -2.09
C ASP A 11 -8.81 3.47 -2.64
N THR A 12 -8.83 3.32 -3.96
CA THR A 12 -9.08 2.01 -4.61
C THR A 12 -8.01 0.98 -4.23
N MET A 13 -6.74 1.37 -4.17
CA MET A 13 -5.65 0.46 -3.75
C MET A 13 -5.74 0.12 -2.27
N ILE A 14 -6.05 1.10 -1.42
CA ILE A 14 -6.21 0.93 0.03
C ILE A 14 -7.35 -0.06 0.32
N ASP A 15 -8.49 0.09 -0.35
CA ASP A 15 -9.65 -0.78 -0.17
C ASP A 15 -9.32 -2.23 -0.53
N ALA A 16 -8.71 -2.46 -1.70
CA ALA A 16 -8.31 -3.79 -2.14
C ALA A 16 -7.25 -4.41 -1.21
N ALA A 17 -6.30 -3.61 -0.71
CA ALA A 17 -5.28 -4.09 0.22
C ALA A 17 -5.85 -4.43 1.60
N ALA A 18 -6.82 -3.64 2.09
CA ALA A 18 -7.49 -3.92 3.36
C ALA A 18 -8.33 -5.20 3.27
N GLU A 19 -9.07 -5.40 2.18
CA GLU A 19 -9.80 -6.65 1.91
C GLU A 19 -8.86 -7.85 1.97
N GLU A 20 -7.72 -7.76 1.29
CA GLU A 20 -6.70 -8.81 1.27
C GLU A 20 -6.08 -9.08 2.64
N ALA A 21 -5.69 -8.02 3.37
CA ALA A 21 -5.04 -8.12 4.67
C ALA A 21 -5.97 -8.68 5.75
N ASN A 22 -7.27 -8.43 5.63
CA ASN A 22 -8.27 -8.89 6.60
C ASN A 22 -8.76 -10.32 6.37
N ARG A 23 -8.24 -11.04 5.35
CA ARG A 23 -8.62 -12.44 5.10
C ARG A 23 -8.22 -13.39 6.24
N ALA A 24 -7.12 -13.09 6.95
CA ALA A 24 -6.65 -13.83 8.12
C ALA A 24 -5.69 -12.98 8.97
N ASP A 25 -5.49 -13.38 10.23
CA ASP A 25 -4.42 -12.83 11.07
C ASP A 25 -3.04 -13.18 10.50
N GLY A 26 -2.03 -12.39 10.83
CA GLY A 26 -0.64 -12.66 10.45
C GLY A 26 -0.26 -12.17 9.04
N ALA A 27 -1.10 -11.35 8.40
CA ALA A 27 -0.78 -10.71 7.13
C ALA A 27 0.53 -9.91 7.22
N ARG A 28 1.30 -9.88 6.12
CA ARG A 28 2.49 -9.03 5.97
C ARG A 28 2.22 -7.99 4.91
N ILE A 29 2.40 -6.73 5.27
CA ILE A 29 1.96 -5.58 4.49
C ILE A 29 3.15 -4.65 4.26
N CYS A 30 3.28 -4.15 3.04
CA CYS A 30 4.33 -3.21 2.66
C CYS A 30 3.73 -2.08 1.82
N VAL A 31 4.03 -0.84 2.21
CA VAL A 31 3.78 0.34 1.37
C VAL A 31 5.11 0.80 0.76
N ILE A 32 5.19 0.83 -0.57
CA ILE A 32 6.38 1.27 -1.31
C ILE A 32 6.11 2.60 -2.02
N HIS A 33 7.11 3.47 -2.15
CA HIS A 33 6.97 4.70 -2.93
C HIS A 33 8.22 5.14 -3.70
N ALA A 34 8.03 5.86 -4.80
CA ALA A 34 9.10 6.52 -5.55
C ALA A 34 9.04 8.04 -5.31
N GLN A 35 9.85 8.56 -4.38
CA GLN A 35 9.90 9.99 -4.00
C GLN A 35 8.53 10.60 -3.61
N ALA A 36 7.63 9.80 -3.06
CA ALA A 36 6.28 10.20 -2.63
C ALA A 36 6.01 9.85 -1.16
N ALA A 37 6.90 10.26 -0.26
CA ALA A 37 6.85 9.87 1.16
C ALA A 37 5.53 10.29 1.84
N ALA A 38 5.06 11.51 1.58
CA ALA A 38 3.81 12.02 2.18
C ALA A 38 2.57 11.22 1.73
N ASP A 39 2.50 10.82 0.46
CA ASP A 39 1.42 9.96 0.00
C ASP A 39 1.52 8.54 0.57
N ALA A 40 2.75 8.02 0.74
CA ALA A 40 2.97 6.74 1.39
C ALA A 40 2.54 6.75 2.86
N ASP A 41 2.78 7.84 3.59
CA ASP A 41 2.33 8.03 4.97
C ASP A 41 0.80 8.03 5.03
N ARG A 42 0.15 8.83 4.17
CA ARG A 42 -1.31 8.88 4.09
C ARG A 42 -1.92 7.51 3.75
N VAL A 43 -1.33 6.79 2.80
CA VAL A 43 -1.77 5.43 2.43
C VAL A 43 -1.58 4.46 3.60
N ALA A 44 -0.45 4.52 4.30
CA ALA A 44 -0.19 3.64 5.43
C ALA A 44 -1.16 3.89 6.59
N GLU A 45 -1.43 5.16 6.94
CA GLU A 45 -2.39 5.54 7.98
C GLU A 45 -3.80 5.08 7.64
N ALA A 46 -4.27 5.36 6.42
CA ALA A 46 -5.60 4.98 5.96
C ALA A 46 -5.77 3.45 5.89
N LEU A 47 -4.74 2.73 5.43
CA LEU A 47 -4.76 1.26 5.41
C LEU A 47 -4.79 0.68 6.82
N ARG A 48 -3.95 1.19 7.74
CA ARG A 48 -3.97 0.76 9.16
C ARG A 48 -5.34 0.94 9.79
N ALA A 49 -6.03 2.04 9.50
CA ALA A 49 -7.37 2.29 10.03
C ALA A 49 -8.44 1.31 9.51
N LYS A 50 -8.20 0.63 8.38
CA LYS A 50 -9.13 -0.34 7.77
C LYS A 50 -8.79 -1.80 8.08
N ILE A 51 -7.62 -2.08 8.63
CA ILE A 51 -7.22 -3.42 9.03
C ILE A 51 -7.90 -3.75 10.36
N THR A 52 -8.64 -4.86 10.39
CA THR A 52 -9.34 -5.38 11.55
C THR A 52 -8.72 -6.66 12.11
N THR A 53 -7.80 -7.28 11.36
CA THR A 53 -6.98 -8.42 11.82
C THR A 53 -5.68 -7.93 12.46
N THR A 54 -4.89 -8.85 13.02
CA THR A 54 -3.56 -8.55 13.58
C THR A 54 -2.48 -8.86 12.55
N PRO A 55 -1.85 -7.87 11.90
CA PRO A 55 -0.76 -8.13 10.97
C PRO A 55 0.48 -8.65 11.69
N ARG A 56 1.25 -9.52 11.02
CA ARG A 56 2.57 -9.92 11.49
C ARG A 56 3.62 -8.82 11.25
N ALA A 57 3.48 -8.08 10.16
CA ALA A 57 4.38 -6.99 9.81
C ALA A 57 3.66 -5.93 8.98
N PHE A 58 4.03 -4.67 9.18
CA PHE A 58 3.58 -3.55 8.36
C PHE A 58 4.76 -2.60 8.16
N GLU A 59 5.34 -2.63 6.97
CA GLU A 59 6.58 -1.93 6.64
C GLU A 59 6.37 -0.85 5.58
N ARG A 60 7.34 0.05 5.48
CA ARG A 60 7.42 1.06 4.42
C ARG A 60 8.80 1.05 3.80
N PHE A 61 8.86 1.17 2.47
CA PHE A 61 10.11 1.25 1.73
C PHE A 61 10.09 2.32 0.66
N VAL A 62 11.27 2.83 0.36
CA VAL A 62 11.52 3.63 -0.84
C VAL A 62 11.85 2.68 -1.98
N ALA A 63 11.22 2.88 -3.14
CA ALA A 63 11.53 2.13 -4.35
C ALA A 63 12.99 2.37 -4.78
N GLY A 64 13.68 1.28 -5.11
CA GLY A 64 15.00 1.36 -5.71
C GLY A 64 14.97 1.96 -7.13
N PRO A 65 16.14 2.32 -7.69
CA PRO A 65 16.24 3.06 -8.95
C PRO A 65 15.50 2.40 -10.13
N VAL A 66 15.60 1.08 -10.29
CA VAL A 66 14.95 0.35 -11.40
C VAL A 66 13.43 0.51 -11.36
N ILE A 67 12.82 0.27 -10.19
CA ILE A 67 11.38 0.42 -10.02
C ILE A 67 10.97 1.88 -10.23
N GLY A 68 11.72 2.82 -9.64
CA GLY A 68 11.47 4.25 -9.80
C GLY A 68 11.49 4.72 -11.26
N THR A 69 12.45 4.24 -12.06
CA THR A 69 12.56 4.57 -13.49
C THR A 69 11.33 4.13 -14.29
N HIS A 70 10.78 2.94 -13.99
CA HIS A 70 9.63 2.41 -14.73
C HIS A 70 8.28 2.95 -14.24
N ALA A 71 8.12 3.09 -12.93
CA ALA A 71 6.87 3.56 -12.34
C ALA A 71 6.72 5.09 -12.38
N GLY A 72 7.85 5.81 -12.46
CA GLY A 72 7.90 7.27 -12.42
C GLY A 72 7.89 7.84 -11.00
N GLN A 73 8.35 9.09 -10.91
CA GLN A 73 8.27 9.88 -9.68
C GLN A 73 6.80 10.05 -9.25
N GLY A 74 6.51 9.94 -7.96
CA GLY A 74 5.15 10.07 -7.42
C GLY A 74 4.42 8.73 -7.24
N ALA A 75 4.97 7.62 -7.73
CA ALA A 75 4.34 6.31 -7.62
C ALA A 75 4.27 5.83 -6.16
N VAL A 76 3.15 5.22 -5.78
CA VAL A 76 2.91 4.55 -4.50
C VAL A 76 2.24 3.21 -4.76
N GLY A 77 2.63 2.17 -4.03
CA GLY A 77 2.07 0.83 -4.15
C GLY A 77 1.93 0.14 -2.79
N ILE A 78 1.05 -0.86 -2.75
CA ILE A 78 0.80 -1.69 -1.57
C ILE A 78 0.98 -3.14 -1.96
N PHE A 79 1.73 -3.88 -1.15
CA PHE A 79 1.85 -5.33 -1.26
C PHE A 79 1.28 -5.97 0.00
N VAL A 80 0.50 -7.02 -0.19
CA VAL A 80 -0.06 -7.82 0.89
C VAL A 80 0.26 -9.28 0.63
N ILE A 81 0.85 -9.93 1.62
CA ILE A 81 0.91 -11.38 1.69
C ILE A 81 -0.05 -11.79 2.80
N ALA A 82 -1.13 -12.48 2.44
CA ALA A 82 -2.11 -12.97 3.39
C ALA A 82 -1.46 -13.84 4.48
N GLY A 83 -2.07 -13.83 5.65
CA GLY A 83 -1.71 -14.72 6.74
C GLY A 83 -1.88 -16.21 6.38
N PRO A 84 -1.19 -17.10 7.10
CA PRO A 84 -1.36 -18.55 6.95
C PRO A 84 -2.77 -19.03 7.35
#